data_AF-A0A1R0KVQ6-F1
#
_entry.id   AF-A0A1R0KVQ6-F1
#
_cell.length_a   1.000
_cell.length_b   1.000
_cell.length_c   1.000
_cell.angle_alpha   90.00
_cell.angle_beta   90.00
_cell.angle_gamma   90.00
#
_symmetry.space_group_name_H-M   'P 1'
#
loop_
_entity.id
_entity.type
_entity.pdbx_description
1 polymer ?
#
loop_
_entity_poly.entity_id
_entity_poly.type
_entity_poly.pdbx_seq_one_letter_code
_entity_poly.pdbx_strand_id
1 'polypeptide(L)'
;MLKPALSKLRKGQRPAGARGKPGGVGKTPGAWRNKLNAKDRASYDKLQNAMNASAGRSASQIRSGLSNTQIQNGQKHPWLRSMYVGTEIEKDTARRVARDTNISHLGASNPGKAVPDFQIGGKHNVDITGGSASSTRTHMNRPYYHHPDQILSYPTIPKTKLEDIFR
;
A
#
# COMPACT_ATOMS: atom_id res chain seq x y z
N MET A 1 19.72 43.09 -34.72
CA MET A 1 18.41 43.24 -35.38
C MET A 1 18.14 42.01 -36.25
N LEU A 2 16.85 41.67 -36.46
CA LEU A 2 16.29 40.83 -37.53
C LEU A 2 16.61 39.30 -37.63
N LYS A 3 15.52 38.52 -37.58
CA LYS A 3 15.28 37.15 -38.11
C LYS A 3 15.02 37.22 -39.64
N PRO A 4 14.81 36.15 -40.47
CA PRO A 4 14.33 34.76 -40.22
C PRO A 4 15.27 33.68 -40.83
N ALA A 5 14.95 32.43 -41.21
CA ALA A 5 13.68 31.70 -41.43
C ALA A 5 13.79 30.16 -41.15
N LEU A 6 13.02 29.33 -41.88
CA LEU A 6 12.94 27.85 -41.77
C LEU A 6 13.00 27.16 -43.15
N SER A 7 13.51 25.92 -43.18
CA SER A 7 13.06 24.73 -43.96
C SER A 7 14.23 23.71 -44.01
N LYS A 8 14.12 22.41 -43.72
CA LYS A 8 13.06 21.44 -44.08
C LYS A 8 12.86 20.39 -42.98
N LEU A 9 11.61 20.00 -42.71
CA LEU A 9 11.32 18.74 -42.01
C LEU A 9 11.74 17.54 -42.89
N ARG A 10 12.44 16.56 -42.30
CA ARG A 10 12.33 15.16 -42.73
C ARG A 10 11.69 14.35 -41.61
N LYS A 11 10.47 13.85 -41.88
CA LYS A 11 9.75 12.94 -40.98
C LYS A 11 10.50 11.61 -40.93
N GLY A 12 11.35 11.42 -39.92
CA GLY A 12 11.84 10.10 -39.56
C GLY A 12 10.67 9.27 -39.01
N GLN A 13 10.15 8.33 -39.80
CA GLN A 13 9.20 7.34 -39.31
C GLN A 13 9.88 6.53 -38.20
N ARG A 14 9.42 6.71 -36.95
CA ARG A 14 9.83 5.84 -35.85
C ARG A 14 9.22 4.44 -36.12
N PRO A 15 10.01 3.36 -36.17
CA PRO A 15 9.46 2.03 -36.37
C PRO A 15 8.53 1.66 -35.21
N ALA A 16 7.25 1.42 -35.54
CA ALA A 16 6.31 0.83 -34.60
C ALA A 16 6.67 -0.64 -34.42
N GLY A 17 7.19 -1.01 -33.25
CA GLY A 17 7.62 -2.39 -33.00
C GLY A 17 8.16 -2.67 -31.60
N ALA A 18 8.78 -1.68 -30.95
CA ALA A 18 9.23 -1.81 -29.57
C ALA A 18 8.07 -1.69 -28.56
N ARG A 19 7.16 -2.69 -28.54
CA ARG A 19 6.35 -2.95 -27.35
C ARG A 19 7.32 -3.25 -26.22
N GLY A 20 7.42 -2.32 -25.26
CA GLY A 20 8.19 -2.56 -24.04
C GLY A 20 7.67 -3.85 -23.41
N LYS A 21 8.58 -4.82 -23.18
CA LYS A 21 8.23 -6.07 -22.50
C LYS A 21 7.58 -5.68 -21.16
N PRO A 22 6.33 -6.10 -20.85
CA PRO A 22 5.79 -5.86 -19.54
C PRO A 22 6.65 -6.64 -18.54
N GLY A 23 7.46 -5.91 -17.77
CA GLY A 23 8.33 -6.44 -16.72
C GLY A 23 7.51 -6.88 -15.51
N GLY A 24 6.59 -7.82 -15.73
CA GLY A 24 5.75 -8.44 -14.72
C GLY A 24 5.76 -9.94 -14.96
N VAL A 25 6.41 -10.68 -14.07
CA VAL A 25 6.19 -12.13 -13.96
C VAL A 25 4.71 -12.31 -13.65
N GLY A 26 3.96 -12.83 -14.62
CA GLY A 26 2.50 -12.92 -14.58
C GLY A 26 2.03 -13.75 -13.39
N LYS A 27 1.58 -13.05 -12.35
CA LYS A 27 1.10 -13.62 -11.10
C LYS A 27 -0.40 -13.33 -11.02
N THR A 28 -1.20 -14.34 -11.37
CA THR A 28 -2.65 -14.26 -11.42
C THR A 28 -3.19 -13.80 -10.07
N PRO A 29 -4.00 -12.72 -10.00
CA PRO A 29 -4.58 -12.25 -8.75
C PRO A 29 -5.30 -13.36 -7.99
N GLY A 30 -5.02 -13.47 -6.69
CA GLY A 30 -5.58 -14.51 -5.82
C GLY A 30 -4.89 -15.87 -5.88
N ALA A 31 -3.92 -16.10 -6.76
CA ALA A 31 -3.22 -17.39 -6.88
C ALA A 31 -2.41 -17.80 -5.64
N TRP A 32 -1.95 -16.86 -4.82
CA TRP A 32 -1.32 -17.15 -3.53
C TRP A 32 -2.38 -17.46 -2.46
N ARG A 33 -3.42 -16.63 -2.37
CA ARG A 33 -4.56 -16.85 -1.46
C ARG A 33 -5.20 -18.22 -1.68
N ASN A 34 -5.35 -18.64 -2.93
CA ASN A 34 -5.97 -19.92 -3.29
C ASN A 34 -5.11 -21.15 -2.92
N LYS A 35 -3.83 -20.97 -2.60
CA LYS A 35 -2.92 -22.02 -2.09
C LYS A 35 -2.93 -22.13 -0.57
N LEU A 36 -3.52 -21.18 0.16
CA LEU A 36 -3.71 -21.26 1.60
C LEU A 36 -4.71 -22.39 1.94
N ASN A 37 -4.50 -23.10 3.05
CA ASN A 37 -5.52 -24.01 3.59
C ASN A 37 -6.77 -23.22 4.05
N ALA A 38 -7.85 -23.92 4.38
CA ALA A 38 -9.13 -23.28 4.74
C ALA A 38 -9.01 -22.29 5.93
N LYS A 39 -8.21 -22.62 6.95
CA LYS A 39 -8.02 -21.79 8.15
C LYS A 39 -7.26 -20.51 7.80
N ASP A 40 -6.11 -20.66 7.15
CA ASP A 40 -5.25 -19.52 6.76
C ASP A 40 -5.95 -18.59 5.76
N ARG A 41 -6.77 -19.16 4.85
CA ARG A 41 -7.60 -18.39 3.91
C ARG A 41 -8.68 -17.58 4.62
N ALA A 42 -9.36 -18.16 5.61
CA ALA A 42 -10.35 -17.45 6.41
C ALA A 42 -9.72 -16.29 7.22
N SER A 43 -8.53 -16.50 7.78
CA SER A 43 -7.75 -15.44 8.43
C SER A 43 -7.33 -14.33 7.44
N TYR A 44 -6.91 -14.69 6.23
CA TYR A 44 -6.58 -13.72 5.18
C TYR A 44 -7.80 -12.87 4.78
N ASP A 45 -8.96 -13.50 4.61
CA ASP A 45 -10.20 -12.80 4.25
C ASP A 45 -10.66 -11.85 5.38
N LYS A 46 -10.51 -12.25 6.64
CA LYS A 46 -10.73 -11.37 7.80
C LYS A 46 -9.77 -10.18 7.80
N LEU A 47 -8.48 -10.40 7.51
CA LEU A 47 -7.47 -9.33 7.46
C LEU A 47 -7.77 -8.33 6.33
N GLN A 48 -8.14 -8.83 5.14
CA GLN A 48 -8.58 -8.04 4.00
C GLN A 48 -9.84 -7.20 4.33
N ASN A 49 -10.83 -7.80 5.00
CA ASN A 49 -12.05 -7.10 5.42
C ASN A 49 -11.78 -6.06 6.52
N ALA A 50 -10.91 -6.39 7.49
CA ALA A 50 -10.50 -5.48 8.55
C ALA A 50 -9.74 -4.27 7.98
N MET A 51 -8.81 -4.47 7.04
CA MET A 51 -8.13 -3.38 6.32
C MET A 51 -9.10 -2.46 5.59
N ASN A 52 -10.06 -3.04 4.86
CA ASN A 52 -11.08 -2.27 4.14
C ASN A 52 -11.93 -1.43 5.12
N ALA A 53 -12.32 -1.99 6.26
CA ALA A 53 -13.05 -1.26 7.30
C ALA A 53 -12.19 -0.14 7.95
N SER A 54 -10.91 -0.41 8.22
CA SER A 54 -9.95 0.56 8.79
C SER A 54 -9.70 1.76 7.86
N ALA A 55 -9.58 1.53 6.55
CA ALA A 55 -9.42 2.57 5.54
C ALA A 55 -10.75 3.31 5.23
N GLY A 56 -11.88 2.61 5.37
CA GLY A 56 -13.23 3.14 5.20
C GLY A 56 -13.70 4.11 6.28
N ARG A 57 -13.03 4.14 7.45
CA ARG A 57 -13.29 5.09 8.55
C ARG A 57 -13.40 6.55 8.09
N SER A 58 -14.20 7.36 8.79
CA SER A 58 -14.30 8.80 8.55
C SER A 58 -12.98 9.53 8.85
N ALA A 59 -12.85 10.78 8.40
CA ALA A 59 -11.70 11.63 8.72
C ALA A 59 -11.53 11.82 10.25
N SER A 60 -12.61 12.04 10.99
CA SER A 60 -12.60 12.17 12.44
C SER A 60 -12.19 10.88 13.16
N GLN A 61 -12.68 9.72 12.70
CA GLN A 61 -12.35 8.39 13.25
C GLN A 61 -10.90 7.96 12.97
N ILE A 62 -10.27 8.47 11.90
CA ILE A 62 -8.84 8.27 11.65
C ILE A 62 -8.03 9.24 12.51
N ARG A 63 -8.42 10.53 12.56
CA ARG A 63 -7.75 11.54 13.38
C ARG A 63 -7.69 11.16 14.86
N SER A 64 -8.75 10.58 15.42
CA SER A 64 -8.78 10.12 16.82
C SER A 64 -7.80 8.99 17.15
N GLY A 65 -7.24 8.30 16.14
CA GLY A 65 -6.18 7.30 16.31
C GLY A 65 -4.76 7.87 16.16
N LEU A 66 -4.61 9.12 15.71
CA LEU A 66 -3.31 9.78 15.56
C LEU A 66 -2.90 10.48 16.87
N SER A 67 -1.61 10.45 17.19
CA SER A 67 -1.08 11.25 18.30
C SER A 67 -1.04 12.74 17.95
N ASN A 68 -1.08 13.61 18.97
CA ASN A 68 -0.95 15.07 18.79
C ASN A 68 0.31 15.44 17.99
N THR A 69 1.43 14.75 18.21
CA THR A 69 2.68 14.93 17.45
C THR A 69 2.52 14.57 15.98
N GLN A 70 1.80 13.48 15.66
CA GLN A 70 1.52 13.11 14.27
C GLN A 70 0.60 14.13 13.58
N ILE A 71 -0.42 14.63 14.29
CA ILE A 71 -1.32 15.68 13.78
C ILE A 71 -0.53 16.96 13.49
N GLN A 72 0.25 17.47 14.45
CA GLN A 72 1.07 18.67 14.30
C GLN A 72 2.13 18.53 13.19
N ASN A 73 2.79 17.37 13.09
CA ASN A 73 3.76 17.13 12.03
C ASN A 73 3.08 17.00 10.66
N GLY A 74 1.91 16.36 10.56
CA GLY A 74 1.14 16.29 9.31
C GLY A 74 0.55 17.65 8.89
N GLN A 75 0.25 18.53 9.83
CA GLN A 75 -0.09 19.93 9.57
C GLN A 75 1.09 20.67 8.94
N LYS A 76 2.28 20.63 9.58
CA LYS A 76 3.52 21.29 9.12
C LYS A 76 4.09 20.69 7.82
N HIS A 77 3.93 19.38 7.62
CA HIS A 77 4.59 18.61 6.57
C HIS A 77 3.57 17.71 5.85
N PRO A 78 2.87 18.23 4.81
CA PRO A 78 1.80 17.49 4.13
C PRO A 78 2.20 16.13 3.54
N TRP A 79 3.49 15.94 3.21
CA TRP A 79 4.02 14.66 2.72
C TRP A 79 4.02 13.54 3.77
N LEU A 80 3.98 13.86 5.07
CA LEU A 80 3.89 12.87 6.15
C LEU A 80 2.45 12.35 6.37
N ARG A 81 1.43 13.05 5.86
CA ARG A 81 0.01 12.73 6.12
C ARG A 81 -0.36 11.31 5.71
N SER A 82 -0.01 10.91 4.49
CA SER A 82 -0.28 9.57 3.97
C SER A 82 0.43 8.47 4.75
N MET A 83 1.65 8.74 5.25
CA MET A 83 2.41 7.80 6.07
C MET A 83 1.73 7.58 7.42
N TYR A 84 1.39 8.66 8.15
CA TYR A 84 0.72 8.55 9.44
C TYR A 84 -0.68 7.90 9.33
N VAL A 85 -1.43 8.23 8.28
CA VAL A 85 -2.73 7.57 8.02
C VAL A 85 -2.56 6.10 7.68
N GLY A 86 -1.53 5.72 6.92
CA GLY A 86 -1.22 4.32 6.65
C GLY A 86 -0.90 3.52 7.91
N THR A 87 0.00 4.04 8.76
CA THR A 87 0.32 3.42 10.06
C THR A 87 -0.91 3.27 10.97
N GLU A 88 -1.84 4.22 10.96
CA GLU A 88 -3.06 4.12 11.77
C GLU A 88 -4.13 3.21 11.13
N ILE A 89 -4.16 3.05 9.81
CA ILE A 89 -4.97 2.00 9.14
C ILE A 89 -4.44 0.61 9.51
N GLU A 90 -3.12 0.42 9.49
CA GLU A 90 -2.47 -0.85 9.86
C GLU A 90 -2.75 -1.21 11.34
N LYS A 91 -2.51 -0.27 12.26
CA LYS A 91 -2.82 -0.43 13.70
C LYS A 91 -4.30 -0.73 13.96
N ASP A 92 -5.23 -0.04 13.29
CA ASP A 92 -6.66 -0.33 13.43
C ASP A 92 -7.04 -1.71 12.87
N THR A 93 -6.37 -2.13 11.80
CA THR A 93 -6.54 -3.47 11.23
C THR A 93 -6.10 -4.53 12.22
N ALA A 94 -4.95 -4.35 12.87
CA ALA A 94 -4.47 -5.23 13.94
C ALA A 94 -5.48 -5.31 15.10
N ARG A 95 -6.01 -4.17 15.57
CA ARG A 95 -7.04 -4.14 16.63
C ARG A 95 -8.31 -4.91 16.23
N ARG A 96 -8.74 -4.82 14.97
CA ARG A 96 -9.93 -5.54 14.45
C ARG A 96 -9.73 -7.05 14.36
N VAL A 97 -8.51 -7.52 14.08
CA VAL A 97 -8.20 -8.96 13.97
C VAL A 97 -7.60 -9.58 15.23
N ALA A 98 -7.41 -8.82 16.32
CA ALA A 98 -6.73 -9.25 17.55
C ALA A 98 -7.33 -10.49 18.24
N ARG A 99 -8.54 -10.93 17.86
CA ARG A 99 -9.19 -12.16 18.35
C ARG A 99 -8.93 -13.39 17.46
N ASP A 100 -8.33 -13.22 16.29
CA ASP A 100 -7.96 -14.33 15.41
C ASP A 100 -6.58 -14.86 15.79
N THR A 101 -6.54 -15.95 16.57
CA THR A 101 -5.31 -16.58 17.06
C THR A 101 -4.43 -17.19 15.96
N ASN A 102 -4.88 -17.15 14.70
CA ASN A 102 -4.10 -17.58 13.54
C ASN A 102 -3.43 -16.40 12.82
N ILE A 103 -3.59 -15.17 13.32
CA ILE A 103 -2.98 -13.93 12.80
C ILE A 103 -2.06 -13.34 13.88
N SER A 104 -0.77 -13.27 13.59
CA SER A 104 0.20 -12.48 14.36
C SER A 104 0.37 -11.10 13.71
N HIS A 105 0.22 -10.03 14.49
CA HIS A 105 0.66 -8.69 14.08
C HIS A 105 2.14 -8.53 14.43
N LEU A 106 2.96 -8.19 13.43
CA LEU A 106 4.41 -8.10 13.51
C LEU A 106 4.94 -6.69 13.19
N GLY A 107 4.14 -5.87 12.48
CA GLY A 107 4.46 -4.51 12.08
C GLY A 107 4.11 -3.46 13.13
N ALA A 108 5.10 -2.70 13.58
CA ALA A 108 4.98 -1.35 14.18
C ALA A 108 6.35 -0.89 14.72
N SER A 109 7.21 -1.86 15.09
CA SER A 109 8.44 -1.63 15.84
C SER A 109 9.61 -2.46 15.31
N ASN A 110 10.31 -1.96 14.29
CA ASN A 110 11.73 -2.26 14.01
C ASN A 110 12.27 -1.30 12.93
N PRO A 111 12.66 -0.06 13.26
CA PRO A 111 13.33 0.83 12.32
C PRO A 111 14.54 0.15 11.67
N GLY A 112 14.64 0.21 10.33
CA GLY A 112 15.75 -0.38 9.57
C GLY A 112 15.65 -1.87 9.27
N LYS A 113 14.59 -2.59 9.69
CA LYS A 113 14.37 -3.99 9.27
C LYS A 113 13.11 -4.11 8.42
N ALA A 114 13.23 -4.83 7.30
CA ALA A 114 12.06 -5.28 6.55
C ALA A 114 11.37 -6.41 7.34
N VAL A 115 10.29 -6.08 8.04
CA VAL A 115 9.43 -7.02 8.78
C VAL A 115 8.04 -6.94 8.14
N PRO A 116 7.35 -8.07 7.88
CA PRO A 116 5.99 -8.02 7.36
C PRO A 116 5.04 -7.44 8.41
N ASP A 117 3.96 -6.79 8.00
CA ASP A 117 3.01 -6.22 8.95
C ASP A 117 2.25 -7.31 9.71
N PHE A 118 1.89 -8.41 9.02
CA PHE A 118 1.17 -9.56 9.58
C PHE A 118 1.78 -10.90 9.14
N GLN A 119 1.54 -11.93 9.94
CA GLN A 119 1.82 -13.32 9.58
C GLN A 119 0.64 -14.22 9.93
N ILE A 120 0.18 -14.99 8.96
CA ILE A 120 -0.92 -15.95 9.09
C ILE A 120 -0.35 -17.36 9.27
N GLY A 121 -0.91 -18.14 10.20
CA GLY A 121 -0.53 -19.55 10.42
C GLY A 121 0.95 -19.77 10.74
N GLY A 122 1.63 -18.76 11.31
CA GLY A 122 3.06 -18.79 11.65
C GLY A 122 4.04 -18.81 10.46
N LYS A 123 3.57 -18.61 9.21
CA LYS A 123 4.43 -18.73 8.00
C LYS A 123 4.03 -17.86 6.80
N HIS A 124 2.79 -17.38 6.75
CA HIS A 124 2.27 -16.65 5.59
C HIS A 124 2.34 -15.14 5.84
N ASN A 125 3.43 -14.52 5.40
CA ASN A 125 3.69 -13.09 5.57
C ASN A 125 2.78 -12.24 4.66
N VAL A 126 2.18 -11.18 5.23
CA VAL A 126 1.26 -10.25 4.57
C VAL A 126 1.58 -8.81 4.99
N ASP A 127 1.71 -7.87 4.04
CA ASP A 127 1.80 -6.42 4.31
C ASP A 127 0.47 -5.73 3.98
N ILE A 128 0.22 -4.58 4.59
CA ILE A 128 -0.86 -3.64 4.28
C ILE A 128 -0.27 -2.36 3.69
N THR A 129 -0.76 -1.92 2.54
CA THR A 129 -0.23 -0.72 1.89
C THR A 129 -1.28 0.13 1.18
N GLY A 130 -1.00 1.43 1.04
CA GLY A 130 -1.81 2.29 0.17
C GLY A 130 -1.58 1.90 -1.29
N GLY A 131 -2.65 1.74 -2.06
CA GLY A 131 -2.64 1.20 -3.44
C GLY A 131 -2.01 2.09 -4.52
N SER A 132 -1.03 2.93 -4.18
CA SER A 132 -0.21 3.62 -5.18
C SER A 132 0.82 2.64 -5.76
N ALA A 133 1.02 2.70 -7.09
CA ALA A 133 1.93 1.80 -7.78
C ALA A 133 3.39 1.91 -7.29
N SER A 134 3.79 3.05 -6.71
CA SER A 134 5.07 3.23 -6.04
C SER A 134 5.14 2.48 -4.71
N SER A 135 4.09 2.54 -3.88
CA SER A 135 4.07 1.82 -2.60
C SER A 135 4.11 0.30 -2.82
N THR A 136 3.26 -0.24 -3.69
CA THR A 136 3.27 -1.67 -4.04
C THR A 136 4.62 -2.13 -4.59
N ARG A 137 5.29 -1.31 -5.41
CA ARG A 137 6.62 -1.61 -5.95
C ARG A 137 7.69 -1.66 -4.84
N THR A 138 7.68 -0.71 -3.92
CA THR A 138 8.58 -0.72 -2.75
C THR A 138 8.38 -1.96 -1.89
N HIS A 139 7.13 -2.41 -1.70
CA HIS A 139 6.82 -3.62 -0.94
C HIS A 139 7.29 -4.88 -1.69
N MET A 140 7.04 -4.99 -3.00
CA MET A 140 7.52 -6.10 -3.83
C MET A 140 9.06 -6.27 -3.86
N ASN A 141 9.83 -5.27 -3.44
CA ASN A 141 11.28 -5.35 -3.30
C ASN A 141 11.77 -5.91 -1.95
N ARG A 142 10.88 -6.14 -0.95
CA ARG A 142 11.28 -6.72 0.35
C ARG A 142 11.56 -8.23 0.17
N PRO A 143 12.59 -8.81 0.82
CA PRO A 143 13.15 -10.13 0.45
C PRO A 143 12.23 -11.33 0.68
N TYR A 144 11.15 -11.18 1.46
CA TYR A 144 10.17 -12.24 1.73
C TYR A 144 8.99 -12.25 0.74
N TYR A 145 8.91 -11.31 -0.21
CA TYR A 145 7.83 -11.29 -1.19
C TYR A 145 8.09 -12.13 -2.42
N HIS A 146 7.17 -13.04 -2.67
CA HIS A 146 7.14 -13.91 -3.84
C HIS A 146 5.79 -13.83 -4.57
N HIS A 147 4.79 -13.09 -4.08
CA HIS A 147 3.53 -12.83 -4.80
C HIS A 147 2.86 -11.48 -4.43
N PRO A 148 2.28 -10.73 -5.40
CA PRO A 148 1.55 -9.48 -5.13
C PRO A 148 0.39 -9.62 -4.15
N ASP A 149 -0.36 -10.72 -4.19
CA ASP A 149 -1.43 -11.05 -3.21
C ASP A 149 -0.98 -11.00 -1.75
N GLN A 150 0.32 -11.13 -1.45
CA GLN A 150 0.82 -10.98 -0.09
C GLN A 150 0.86 -9.51 0.37
N ILE A 151 0.45 -8.57 -0.47
CA ILE A 151 0.34 -7.14 -0.18
C ILE A 151 -1.14 -6.78 -0.32
N LEU A 152 -1.83 -6.65 0.81
CA LEU A 152 -3.19 -6.14 0.86
C LEU A 152 -3.15 -4.63 0.59
N SER A 153 -3.91 -4.16 -0.41
CA SER A 153 -3.92 -2.75 -0.77
C SER A 153 -5.29 -2.11 -0.60
N TYR A 154 -5.34 -0.97 0.10
CA TYR A 154 -6.52 -0.11 0.16
C TYR A 154 -6.40 1.04 -0.86
N PRO A 155 -7.51 1.62 -1.36
CA PRO A 155 -7.46 2.75 -2.29
C PRO A 155 -6.64 3.92 -1.73
N THR A 156 -5.93 4.66 -2.60
CA THR A 156 -5.20 5.85 -2.17
C THR A 156 -6.15 6.86 -1.54
N ILE A 157 -5.86 7.31 -0.31
CA ILE A 157 -6.71 8.22 0.44
C ILE A 157 -6.78 9.57 -0.31
N PRO A 158 -8.00 10.09 -0.63
CA PRO A 158 -8.14 11.35 -1.34
C PRO A 158 -7.51 12.54 -0.59
N LYS A 159 -6.98 13.51 -1.34
CA LYS A 159 -6.35 14.73 -0.78
C LYS A 159 -7.29 15.47 0.17
N THR A 160 -8.57 15.59 -0.17
CA THR A 160 -9.59 16.21 0.68
C THR A 160 -9.74 15.48 2.02
N LYS A 161 -9.84 14.14 2.01
CA LYS A 161 -9.89 13.33 3.24
C LYS A 161 -8.60 13.48 4.08
N LEU A 162 -7.43 13.61 3.45
CA LEU A 162 -6.18 13.94 4.16
C LEU A 162 -6.17 15.36 4.72
N GLU A 163 -6.80 16.33 4.06
CA GLU A 163 -6.94 17.69 4.58
C GLU A 163 -7.88 17.70 5.79
N ASP A 164 -9.02 17.02 5.73
CA ASP A 164 -9.96 16.88 6.86
C ASP A 164 -9.34 16.18 8.07
N ILE A 165 -8.55 15.12 7.87
CA ILE A 165 -7.87 14.39 8.97
C ILE A 165 -6.88 15.31 9.71
N PHE A 166 -6.19 16.20 9.00
CA PHE A 166 -5.10 17.03 9.52
C PHE A 166 -5.46 18.51 9.72
N ARG A 167 -6.74 18.92 9.61
CA ARG A 167 -7.14 20.32 9.84
C ARG A 167 -6.93 20.80 11.29
#